data_AF-A0A182VPR2-F1
#
_entry.id   AF-A0A182VPR2-F1
#
_cell.length_a   1.000
_cell.length_b   1.000
_cell.length_c   1.000
_cell.angle_alpha   90.00
_cell.angle_beta   90.00
_cell.angle_gamma   90.00
#
_symmetry.space_group_name_H-M   'P 1'
#
loop_
_entity.id
_entity.type
_entity.pdbx_description
1 polymer ?
#
loop_
_entity_poly.entity_id
_entity_poly.type
_entity_poly.pdbx_seq_one_letter_code
_entity_poly.pdbx_strand_id
1 'polypeptide(L)'
;MPTVSFTLKAEVKMFAKFFLLIALVQAACAQQQFDVLVEFGTNFSTLAIETQNEIAELYQFNGEIVREFNRELLLELGRMVPAMREADSSFQEQIEAADGIDAECREYVEELRELFLLFQNWDIQDCAYYAHVELAEDSVNRFLPYAITFLSENTRSISQVVESFARNNAVADLDALVGELDGEWEYYQTLAVSFGDFLFDEILAHADVADRVYIDLVECSSTGLDLQQADHEYILSYLDNNCE
;
A
#
# COMPACT_ATOMS: atom_id res chain seq x y z
N MET A 1 -59.59 -66.54 -26.29
CA MET A 1 -58.71 -65.58 -27.01
C MET A 1 -59.20 -64.16 -26.67
N PRO A 2 -58.32 -63.16 -26.53
CA PRO A 2 -57.76 -62.67 -25.26
C PRO A 2 -58.29 -61.28 -24.86
N THR A 3 -58.69 -61.08 -23.59
CA THR A 3 -59.05 -59.74 -23.06
C THR A 3 -58.23 -59.30 -21.85
N VAL A 4 -57.22 -60.08 -21.42
CA VAL A 4 -56.39 -59.78 -20.23
C VAL A 4 -55.08 -59.05 -20.58
N SER A 5 -54.73 -58.89 -21.86
CA SER A 5 -53.41 -58.36 -22.25
C SER A 5 -53.35 -56.82 -22.42
N PHE A 6 -54.47 -56.15 -22.67
CA PHE A 6 -54.47 -54.71 -22.98
C PHE A 6 -54.57 -53.81 -21.73
N THR A 7 -55.31 -54.22 -20.70
CA THR A 7 -55.46 -53.46 -19.44
C THR A 7 -54.16 -53.43 -18.63
N LEU A 8 -53.45 -54.57 -18.51
CA LEU A 8 -52.17 -54.64 -17.80
C LEU A 8 -51.08 -53.74 -18.42
N LYS A 9 -51.02 -53.66 -19.76
CA LYS A 9 -50.06 -52.80 -20.48
C LYS A 9 -50.36 -51.31 -20.34
N ALA A 10 -51.65 -50.94 -20.23
CA ALA A 10 -52.06 -49.57 -20.01
C ALA A 10 -51.76 -49.11 -18.57
N GLU A 11 -52.00 -49.98 -17.58
CA GLU A 11 -51.69 -49.71 -16.18
C GLU A 11 -50.18 -49.60 -15.93
N VAL A 12 -49.36 -50.49 -16.48
CA VAL A 12 -47.89 -50.41 -16.35
C VAL A 12 -47.33 -49.14 -17.01
N LYS A 13 -47.89 -48.71 -18.15
CA LYS A 13 -47.52 -47.42 -18.79
C LYS A 13 -47.98 -46.21 -17.97
N MET A 14 -49.13 -46.28 -17.30
CA MET A 14 -49.59 -45.21 -16.41
C MET A 14 -48.71 -45.11 -15.16
N PHE A 15 -48.36 -46.25 -14.53
CA PHE A 15 -47.46 -46.29 -13.38
C PHE A 15 -46.06 -45.76 -13.72
N ALA A 16 -45.47 -46.19 -14.84
CA ALA A 16 -44.16 -45.70 -15.26
C ALA A 16 -44.15 -44.18 -15.55
N LYS A 17 -45.23 -43.65 -16.14
CA LYS A 17 -45.39 -42.20 -16.35
C LYS A 17 -45.58 -41.45 -15.04
N PHE A 18 -46.29 -42.04 -14.08
CA PHE A 18 -46.50 -41.45 -12.75
C PHE A 18 -45.20 -41.39 -11.95
N PHE A 19 -44.38 -42.45 -11.98
CA PHE A 19 -43.04 -42.45 -11.38
C PHE A 19 -42.09 -41.46 -12.06
N LEU A 20 -42.14 -41.34 -13.40
CA LEU A 20 -41.38 -40.32 -14.12
C LEU A 20 -41.81 -38.89 -13.77
N LEU A 21 -43.12 -38.66 -13.61
CA LEU A 21 -43.66 -37.38 -13.15
C LEU A 21 -43.23 -37.08 -11.72
N ILE A 22 -43.28 -38.04 -10.81
CA ILE A 22 -42.79 -37.87 -9.43
C ILE A 22 -41.29 -37.59 -9.42
N ALA A 23 -40.49 -38.33 -10.19
CA ALA A 23 -39.05 -38.10 -10.29
C ALA A 23 -38.72 -36.71 -10.87
N LEU A 24 -39.47 -36.25 -11.88
CA LEU A 24 -39.32 -34.91 -12.45
C LEU A 24 -39.76 -33.82 -11.47
N VAL A 25 -40.84 -34.02 -10.72
CA VAL A 25 -41.29 -33.09 -9.68
C VAL A 25 -40.29 -33.04 -8.53
N GLN A 26 -39.74 -34.17 -8.09
CA GLN A 26 -38.71 -34.20 -7.07
C GLN A 26 -37.38 -33.58 -7.54
N ALA A 27 -36.98 -33.79 -8.79
CA ALA A 27 -35.83 -33.11 -9.37
C ALA A 27 -36.06 -31.59 -9.49
N ALA A 28 -37.26 -31.15 -9.88
CA ALA A 28 -37.61 -29.74 -9.94
C ALA A 28 -37.66 -29.08 -8.55
N CYS A 29 -38.23 -29.74 -7.55
CA CYS A 29 -38.25 -29.26 -6.16
C CYS A 29 -36.84 -29.23 -5.54
N ALA A 30 -36.01 -30.24 -5.82
CA ALA A 30 -34.60 -30.25 -5.39
C ALA A 30 -33.80 -29.13 -6.06
N GLN A 31 -34.05 -28.84 -7.33
CA GLN A 31 -33.38 -27.74 -8.04
C GLN A 31 -33.74 -26.38 -7.44
N GLN A 32 -35.01 -26.15 -7.13
CA GLN A 32 -35.49 -24.93 -6.46
C GLN A 32 -34.88 -24.75 -5.05
N GLN A 33 -34.55 -25.86 -4.39
CA GLN A 33 -33.96 -25.89 -3.06
C GLN A 33 -32.46 -25.47 -3.07
N PHE A 34 -31.77 -25.56 -4.21
CA PHE A 34 -30.37 -25.14 -4.34
C PHE A 34 -30.17 -23.79 -5.05
N ASP A 35 -31.22 -23.19 -5.61
CA ASP A 35 -31.17 -21.85 -6.22
C ASP A 35 -30.66 -20.79 -5.23
N VAL A 36 -31.01 -20.91 -3.94
CA VAL A 36 -30.51 -20.03 -2.86
C VAL A 36 -28.98 -20.07 -2.72
N LEU A 37 -28.34 -21.22 -2.97
CA LEU A 37 -26.89 -21.32 -2.90
C LEU A 37 -26.21 -20.66 -4.11
N VAL A 38 -26.88 -20.67 -5.27
CA VAL A 38 -26.43 -19.94 -6.46
C VAL A 38 -26.54 -18.44 -6.24
N GLU A 39 -27.59 -17.99 -5.55
CA GLU A 39 -27.76 -16.59 -5.15
C GLU A 39 -26.65 -16.15 -4.20
N PHE A 40 -26.39 -16.88 -3.10
CA PHE A 40 -25.26 -16.59 -2.22
C PHE A 40 -23.93 -16.60 -2.97
N GLY A 41 -23.69 -17.58 -3.83
CA GLY A 41 -22.45 -17.66 -4.61
C GLY A 41 -22.27 -16.44 -5.52
N THR A 42 -23.36 -15.96 -6.11
CA THR A 42 -23.38 -14.73 -6.92
C THR A 42 -23.12 -13.51 -6.04
N ASN A 43 -23.78 -13.39 -4.89
CA ASN A 43 -23.62 -12.27 -3.97
C ASN A 43 -22.19 -12.16 -3.43
N PHE A 44 -21.61 -13.27 -2.95
CA PHE A 44 -20.20 -13.30 -2.52
C PHE A 44 -19.25 -12.95 -3.65
N SER A 45 -19.46 -13.50 -4.85
CA SER A 45 -18.60 -13.20 -6.01
C SER A 45 -18.68 -11.73 -6.41
N THR A 46 -19.87 -11.14 -6.42
CA THR A 46 -20.08 -9.73 -6.75
C THR A 46 -19.42 -8.84 -5.70
N LEU A 47 -19.68 -9.07 -4.41
CA LEU A 47 -19.06 -8.32 -3.33
C LEU A 47 -17.52 -8.41 -3.39
N ALA A 48 -17.00 -9.61 -3.69
CA ALA A 48 -15.57 -9.82 -3.79
C ALA A 48 -14.94 -9.04 -4.94
N ILE A 49 -15.60 -8.99 -6.10
CA ILE A 49 -15.14 -8.21 -7.25
C ILE A 49 -15.19 -6.71 -6.96
N GLU A 50 -16.28 -6.22 -6.36
CA GLU A 50 -16.44 -4.81 -5.99
C GLU A 50 -15.35 -4.39 -4.99
N THR A 51 -15.18 -5.16 -3.92
CA THR A 51 -14.13 -4.97 -2.91
C THR A 51 -12.74 -4.99 -3.52
N GLN A 52 -12.45 -5.95 -4.42
CA GLN A 52 -11.15 -6.04 -5.07
C GLN A 52 -10.86 -4.82 -5.93
N ASN A 53 -11.85 -4.30 -6.66
CA ASN A 53 -11.70 -3.11 -7.48
C ASN A 53 -11.40 -1.88 -6.60
N GLU A 54 -12.12 -1.72 -5.49
CA GLU A 54 -11.90 -0.61 -4.56
C GLU A 54 -10.49 -0.66 -3.94
N ILE A 55 -10.05 -1.84 -3.47
CA ILE A 55 -8.68 -2.02 -2.96
C ILE A 55 -7.65 -1.70 -4.05
N ALA A 56 -7.89 -2.08 -5.31
CA ALA A 56 -6.98 -1.77 -6.41
C ALA A 56 -6.91 -0.27 -6.71
N GLU A 57 -8.04 0.45 -6.63
CA GLU A 57 -8.09 1.90 -6.77
C GLU A 57 -7.30 2.60 -5.64
N LEU A 58 -7.50 2.17 -4.38
CA LEU A 58 -6.76 2.68 -3.24
C LEU A 58 -5.26 2.37 -3.34
N TYR A 59 -4.90 1.19 -3.83
CA TYR A 59 -3.50 0.80 -4.05
C TYR A 59 -2.83 1.70 -5.09
N GLN A 60 -3.52 1.98 -6.21
CA GLN A 60 -3.03 2.90 -7.22
C GLN A 60 -2.87 4.31 -6.65
N PHE A 61 -3.88 4.81 -5.94
CA PHE A 61 -3.85 6.13 -5.33
C PHE A 61 -2.70 6.29 -4.33
N ASN A 62 -2.51 5.31 -3.44
CA ASN A 62 -1.38 5.26 -2.52
C ASN A 62 -0.04 5.30 -3.28
N GLY A 63 0.09 4.50 -4.35
CA GLY A 63 1.30 4.48 -5.18
C GLY A 63 1.59 5.81 -5.87
N GLU A 64 0.56 6.53 -6.31
CA GLU A 64 0.71 7.86 -6.92
C GLU A 64 1.19 8.91 -5.90
N ILE A 65 0.62 8.93 -4.70
CA ILE A 65 1.02 9.83 -3.61
C ILE A 65 2.47 9.56 -3.22
N VAL A 66 2.82 8.31 -2.90
CA VAL A 66 4.18 7.93 -2.49
C VAL A 66 5.20 8.28 -3.58
N ARG A 67 4.84 8.12 -4.86
CA ARG A 67 5.73 8.49 -5.97
C ARG A 67 5.97 9.99 -6.03
N GLU A 68 4.92 10.80 -5.91
CA GLU A 68 5.07 12.26 -5.95
C GLU A 68 5.88 12.75 -4.75
N PHE A 69 5.64 12.18 -3.58
CA PHE A 69 6.41 12.51 -2.38
C PHE A 69 7.90 12.21 -2.54
N ASN A 70 8.24 11.00 -2.99
CA ASN A 70 9.62 10.61 -3.27
C ASN A 70 10.29 11.53 -4.32
N ARG A 71 9.52 11.99 -5.31
CA ARG A 71 10.00 12.96 -6.29
C ARG A 71 10.36 14.29 -5.61
N GLU A 72 9.52 14.82 -4.73
CA GLU A 72 9.80 16.08 -4.03
C GLU A 72 10.99 16.00 -3.08
N LEU A 73 11.17 14.89 -2.36
CA LEU A 73 12.38 14.67 -1.55
C LEU A 73 13.66 14.68 -2.39
N LEU A 74 13.65 14.00 -3.54
CA LEU A 74 14.79 13.99 -4.45
C LEU A 74 15.06 15.36 -5.06
N LEU A 75 14.01 16.14 -5.32
CA LEU A 75 14.17 17.52 -5.79
C LEU A 75 14.78 18.41 -4.73
N GLU A 76 14.41 18.25 -3.46
CA GLU A 76 14.99 19.02 -2.37
C GLU A 76 16.48 18.74 -2.20
N LEU A 77 16.86 17.45 -2.14
CA LEU A 77 18.27 17.04 -2.17
C LEU A 77 18.99 17.55 -3.43
N GLY A 78 18.28 17.54 -4.57
CA GLY A 78 18.75 18.05 -5.85
C GLY A 78 18.94 19.57 -5.90
N ARG A 79 18.35 20.34 -4.97
CA ARG A 79 18.59 21.79 -4.79
C ARG A 79 19.74 22.04 -3.80
N MET A 80 19.77 21.28 -2.71
CA MET A 80 20.79 21.39 -1.65
C MET A 80 22.20 21.21 -2.20
N VAL A 81 22.45 20.09 -2.90
CA VAL A 81 23.82 19.73 -3.34
C VAL A 81 24.43 20.78 -4.29
N PRO A 82 23.74 21.28 -5.33
CA PRO A 82 24.27 22.35 -6.16
C PRO A 82 24.51 23.66 -5.37
N ALA A 83 23.60 24.04 -4.48
CA ALA A 83 23.75 25.26 -3.68
C ALA A 83 25.01 25.22 -2.81
N MET A 84 25.25 24.09 -2.14
CA MET A 84 26.45 23.90 -1.32
C MET A 84 27.75 23.88 -2.14
N ARG A 85 27.71 23.31 -3.36
CA ARG A 85 28.84 23.33 -4.30
C ARG A 85 29.15 24.74 -4.81
N GLU A 86 28.12 25.53 -5.08
CA GLU A 86 28.28 26.92 -5.49
C GLU A 86 28.87 27.76 -4.35
N ALA A 87 28.41 27.55 -3.11
CA ALA A 87 28.98 28.19 -1.93
C ALA A 87 30.47 27.84 -1.73
N ASP A 88 30.85 26.58 -1.87
CA ASP A 88 32.26 26.15 -1.79
C ASP A 88 33.11 26.73 -2.92
N SER A 89 32.59 26.77 -4.15
CA SER A 89 33.31 27.36 -5.29
C SER A 89 33.58 28.84 -5.06
N SER A 90 32.58 29.57 -4.56
CA SER A 90 32.73 30.99 -4.21
C SER A 90 33.70 31.22 -3.03
N PHE A 91 33.72 30.30 -2.07
CA PHE A 91 34.67 30.33 -0.96
C PHE A 91 36.11 30.09 -1.44
N GLN A 92 36.33 29.12 -2.33
CA GLN A 92 37.64 28.87 -2.93
C GLN A 92 38.16 30.10 -3.71
N GLU A 93 37.29 30.76 -4.49
CA GLU A 93 37.65 32.02 -5.19
C GLU A 93 38.08 33.12 -4.21
N GLN A 94 37.45 33.21 -3.03
CA GLN A 94 37.83 34.17 -1.98
C GLN A 94 39.19 33.85 -1.38
N ILE A 95 39.48 32.57 -1.11
CA ILE A 95 40.82 32.14 -0.67
C ILE A 95 41.83 32.58 -1.73
N GLU A 96 41.65 32.18 -2.99
CA GLU A 96 42.58 32.48 -4.11
C GLU A 96 42.82 33.97 -4.30
N ALA A 97 41.79 34.81 -4.16
CA ALA A 97 41.87 36.26 -4.33
C ALA A 97 42.49 37.02 -3.14
N ALA A 98 42.73 36.35 -2.00
CA ALA A 98 43.27 37.02 -0.82
C ALA A 98 44.72 37.50 -1.04
N ASP A 99 44.93 38.81 -0.95
CA ASP A 99 46.22 39.48 -1.14
C ASP A 99 47.06 39.49 0.15
N GLY A 100 48.39 39.43 0.01
CA GLY A 100 49.31 39.56 1.15
C GLY A 100 49.37 38.35 2.08
N ILE A 101 48.82 37.21 1.65
CA ILE A 101 48.83 35.93 2.38
C ILE A 101 50.02 35.08 1.93
N ASP A 102 50.78 34.58 2.89
CA ASP A 102 51.90 33.67 2.65
C ASP A 102 51.42 32.29 2.20
N ALA A 103 52.28 31.58 1.48
CA ALA A 103 51.95 30.25 0.94
C ALA A 103 51.59 29.24 2.04
N GLU A 104 52.24 29.32 3.21
CA GLU A 104 51.98 28.44 4.36
C GLU A 104 50.57 28.67 4.94
N CYS A 105 50.16 29.93 5.13
CA CYS A 105 48.80 30.23 5.61
C CYS A 105 47.73 29.82 4.59
N ARG A 106 48.00 30.03 3.30
CA ARG A 106 47.10 29.59 2.22
C ARG A 106 46.95 28.07 2.19
N GLU A 107 48.04 27.33 2.32
CA GLU A 107 48.02 25.87 2.41
C GLU A 107 47.20 25.40 3.63
N TYR A 108 47.41 26.03 4.78
CA TYR A 108 46.64 25.72 6.00
C TYR A 108 45.13 25.95 5.83
N VAL A 109 44.72 27.06 5.20
CA VAL A 109 43.32 27.37 4.93
C VAL A 109 42.69 26.39 3.93
N GLU A 110 43.42 25.96 2.90
CA GLU A 110 42.96 24.92 1.98
C GLU A 110 42.82 23.55 2.67
N GLU A 111 43.74 23.19 3.57
CA GLU A 111 43.60 21.97 4.38
C GLU A 111 42.36 22.02 5.28
N LEU A 112 42.07 23.18 5.89
CA LEU A 112 40.83 23.37 6.65
C LEU A 112 39.59 23.24 5.75
N ARG A 113 39.60 23.86 4.57
CA ARG A 113 38.51 23.71 3.60
C ARG A 113 38.25 22.24 3.27
N GLU A 114 39.29 21.46 2.95
CA GLU A 114 39.15 20.04 2.64
C GLU A 114 38.55 19.24 3.82
N LEU A 115 38.93 19.57 5.05
CA LEU A 115 38.36 18.96 6.25
C LEU A 115 36.88 19.30 6.42
N PHE A 116 36.49 20.56 6.28
CA PHE A 116 35.10 20.99 6.45
C PHE A 116 34.20 20.52 5.31
N LEU A 117 34.73 20.39 4.09
CA LEU A 117 34.05 19.72 2.97
C LEU A 117 33.66 18.28 3.31
N LEU A 118 34.47 17.55 4.09
CA LEU A 118 34.10 16.21 4.56
C LEU A 118 32.84 16.25 5.44
N PHE A 119 32.77 17.19 6.39
CA PHE A 119 31.62 17.34 7.28
C PHE A 119 30.36 17.76 6.51
N GLN A 120 30.49 18.69 5.57
CA GLN A 120 29.37 19.11 4.70
C GLN A 120 28.82 17.95 3.85
N ASN A 121 29.70 17.04 3.39
CA ASN A 121 29.25 15.82 2.72
C ASN A 121 28.53 14.86 3.67
N TRP A 122 28.86 14.85 4.96
CA TRP A 122 28.12 14.10 5.97
C TRP A 122 26.77 14.74 6.24
N ASP A 123 26.67 16.07 6.33
CA ASP A 123 25.40 16.77 6.54
C ASP A 123 24.39 16.44 5.42
N ILE A 124 24.82 16.47 4.16
CA ILE A 124 23.98 16.05 3.01
C ILE A 124 23.51 14.59 3.17
N GLN A 125 24.43 13.70 3.55
CA GLN A 125 24.12 12.27 3.72
C GLN A 125 23.16 12.04 4.88
N ASP A 126 23.33 12.76 5.98
CA ASP A 126 22.50 12.66 7.17
C ASP A 126 21.09 13.18 6.88
N CYS A 127 20.94 14.32 6.20
CA CYS A 127 19.62 14.80 5.77
C CYS A 127 18.88 13.76 4.92
N ALA A 128 19.57 13.12 3.95
CA ALA A 128 18.99 12.07 3.13
C ALA A 128 18.68 10.79 3.93
N TYR A 129 19.56 10.43 4.86
CA TYR A 129 19.41 9.23 5.70
C TYR A 129 18.22 9.34 6.64
N TYR A 130 18.06 10.46 7.35
CA TYR A 130 16.95 10.65 8.28
C TYR A 130 15.60 10.67 7.55
N ALA A 131 15.52 11.38 6.41
CA ALA A 131 14.32 11.36 5.58
C ALA A 131 13.97 9.93 5.11
N HIS A 132 14.97 9.14 4.73
CA HIS A 132 14.77 7.74 4.35
C HIS A 132 14.27 6.87 5.50
N VAL A 133 14.89 6.96 6.68
CA VAL A 133 14.56 6.12 7.84
C VAL A 133 13.13 6.38 8.30
N GLU A 134 12.71 7.64 8.39
CA GLU A 134 11.35 7.98 8.81
C GLU A 134 10.29 7.45 7.83
N LEU A 135 10.56 7.51 6.53
CA LEU A 135 9.66 6.94 5.53
C LEU A 135 9.67 5.41 5.48
N ALA A 136 10.82 4.80 5.74
CA ALA A 136 10.97 3.35 5.65
C ALA A 136 10.02 2.66 6.64
N GLU A 137 9.90 3.19 7.85
CA GLU A 137 8.98 2.66 8.86
C GLU A 137 7.52 2.70 8.38
N ASP A 138 7.09 3.83 7.83
CA ASP A 138 5.73 4.01 7.32
C ASP A 138 5.46 3.12 6.09
N SER A 139 6.39 3.05 5.15
CA SER A 139 6.24 2.27 3.90
C SER A 139 6.09 0.76 4.12
N VAL A 140 6.67 0.21 5.19
CA VAL A 140 6.69 -1.24 5.44
C VAL A 140 5.53 -1.69 6.33
N ASN A 141 5.08 -0.85 7.25
CA ASN A 141 4.20 -1.28 8.35
C ASN A 141 2.74 -0.85 8.21
N ARG A 142 2.37 -0.15 7.13
CA ARG A 142 1.06 0.49 7.01
C ARG A 142 0.20 -0.09 5.90
N PHE A 143 -0.16 0.71 4.89
CA PHE A 143 -1.13 0.37 3.86
C PHE A 143 -0.98 -1.05 3.29
N LEU A 144 0.24 -1.45 2.91
CA LEU A 144 0.48 -2.69 2.18
C LEU A 144 0.15 -3.96 3.01
N PRO A 145 0.66 -4.14 4.24
CA PRO A 145 0.23 -5.24 5.11
C PRO A 145 -1.29 -5.39 5.23
N TYR A 146 -2.00 -4.28 5.47
CA TYR A 146 -3.46 -4.31 5.64
C TYR A 146 -4.18 -4.64 4.34
N ALA A 147 -3.77 -4.05 3.22
CA ALA A 147 -4.36 -4.33 1.91
C ALA A 147 -4.19 -5.81 1.52
N ILE A 148 -3.04 -6.42 1.81
CA ILE A 148 -2.80 -7.85 1.58
C ILE A 148 -3.73 -8.71 2.44
N THR A 149 -3.90 -8.37 3.72
CA THR A 149 -4.82 -9.09 4.62
C THR A 149 -6.26 -9.00 4.10
N PHE A 150 -6.73 -7.80 3.74
CA PHE A 150 -8.08 -7.63 3.22
C PHE A 150 -8.30 -8.36 1.89
N LEU A 151 -7.32 -8.34 0.97
CA LEU A 151 -7.39 -9.12 -0.27
C LEU A 151 -7.48 -10.63 -0.02
N SER A 152 -6.75 -11.12 0.99
CA SER A 152 -6.79 -12.53 1.39
C SER A 152 -8.18 -12.92 1.91
N GLU A 153 -8.72 -12.14 2.85
CA GLU A 153 -10.07 -12.39 3.39
C GLU A 153 -11.15 -12.24 2.30
N ASN A 154 -11.01 -11.25 1.43
CA ASN A 154 -11.92 -11.05 0.31
C ASN A 154 -11.92 -12.25 -0.65
N THR A 155 -10.75 -12.80 -0.96
CA THR A 155 -10.63 -14.00 -1.81
C THR A 155 -11.31 -15.21 -1.18
N ARG A 156 -11.26 -15.33 0.15
CA ARG A 156 -11.91 -16.43 0.88
C ARG A 156 -13.43 -16.38 0.78
N SER A 157 -14.03 -15.19 0.69
CA SER A 157 -15.50 -15.06 0.54
C SER A 157 -16.03 -15.82 -0.68
N ILE A 158 -15.25 -15.93 -1.75
CA ILE A 158 -15.62 -16.61 -3.00
C ILE A 158 -15.83 -18.12 -2.78
N SER A 159 -15.06 -18.75 -1.88
CA SER A 159 -15.20 -20.17 -1.57
C SER A 159 -16.22 -20.46 -0.47
N GLN A 160 -16.81 -19.44 0.16
CA GLN A 160 -17.62 -19.60 1.36
C GLN A 160 -18.80 -20.55 1.17
N VAL A 161 -19.51 -20.48 0.04
CA VAL A 161 -20.65 -21.38 -0.25
C VAL A 161 -20.22 -22.84 -0.29
N VAL A 162 -19.07 -23.13 -0.92
CA VAL A 162 -18.53 -24.49 -1.02
C VAL A 162 -18.06 -24.99 0.33
N GLU A 163 -17.40 -24.11 1.10
CA GLU A 163 -16.91 -24.43 2.44
C GLU A 163 -18.05 -24.72 3.42
N SER A 164 -19.06 -23.87 3.48
CA SER A 164 -20.25 -24.06 4.31
C SER A 164 -21.04 -25.30 3.87
N PHE A 165 -21.16 -25.55 2.57
CA PHE A 165 -21.79 -26.77 2.04
C PHE A 165 -21.03 -28.04 2.43
N ALA A 166 -19.70 -28.00 2.52
CA ALA A 166 -18.90 -29.14 2.93
C ALA A 166 -18.96 -29.40 4.45
N ARG A 167 -19.10 -28.34 5.26
CA ARG A 167 -19.22 -28.43 6.73
C ARG A 167 -20.59 -28.91 7.18
N ASN A 168 -21.64 -28.40 6.55
CA ASN A 168 -23.01 -28.80 6.83
C ASN A 168 -23.35 -30.03 6.01
N ASN A 169 -24.09 -30.99 6.56
CA ASN A 169 -24.71 -32.02 5.73
C ASN A 169 -25.90 -31.37 4.97
N ALA A 170 -25.59 -30.53 3.99
CA ALA A 170 -26.50 -29.62 3.29
C ALA A 170 -27.70 -30.32 2.63
N VAL A 171 -27.57 -31.62 2.40
CA VAL A 171 -28.64 -32.48 1.87
C VAL A 171 -29.69 -32.80 2.93
N ALA A 172 -29.32 -32.78 4.22
CA ALA A 172 -30.17 -33.10 5.36
C ALA A 172 -30.63 -31.86 6.15
N ASP A 173 -29.87 -30.76 6.13
CA ASP A 173 -30.16 -29.55 6.90
C ASP A 173 -29.79 -28.27 6.13
N LEU A 174 -30.66 -27.90 5.18
CA LEU A 174 -30.47 -26.70 4.36
C LEU A 174 -30.68 -25.43 5.17
N ASP A 175 -31.62 -25.42 6.11
CA ASP A 175 -31.94 -24.22 6.89
C ASP A 175 -30.73 -23.80 7.75
N ALA A 176 -30.01 -24.76 8.34
CA ALA A 176 -28.75 -24.48 9.04
C ALA A 176 -27.66 -23.93 8.10
N LEU A 177 -27.53 -24.48 6.89
CA LEU A 177 -26.59 -23.97 5.89
C LEU A 177 -26.92 -22.53 5.49
N VAL A 178 -28.18 -22.23 5.20
CA VAL A 178 -28.62 -20.87 4.83
C VAL A 178 -28.36 -19.89 5.98
N GLY A 179 -28.65 -20.29 7.23
CA GLY A 179 -28.36 -19.45 8.40
C GLY A 179 -26.86 -19.18 8.59
N GLU A 180 -25.98 -20.14 8.29
CA GLU A 180 -24.53 -19.90 8.29
C GLU A 180 -24.14 -18.92 7.18
N LEU A 181 -24.65 -19.11 5.96
CA LEU A 181 -24.32 -18.25 4.82
C LEU A 181 -24.83 -16.81 4.99
N ASP A 182 -25.98 -16.60 5.63
CA ASP A 182 -26.47 -15.28 5.99
C ASP A 182 -25.51 -14.58 6.97
N GLY A 183 -25.04 -15.30 7.99
CA GLY A 183 -24.07 -14.74 8.96
C GLY A 183 -22.72 -14.40 8.31
N GLU A 184 -22.23 -15.26 7.42
CA GLU A 184 -21.02 -15.00 6.65
C GLU A 184 -21.21 -13.82 5.68
N TRP A 185 -22.39 -13.71 5.05
CA TRP A 185 -22.74 -12.59 4.19
C TRP A 185 -22.75 -11.26 4.94
N GLU A 186 -23.29 -11.22 6.16
CA GLU A 186 -23.22 -10.04 7.03
C GLU A 186 -21.78 -9.69 7.42
N TYR A 187 -20.96 -10.70 7.75
CA TYR A 187 -19.55 -10.52 8.06
C TYR A 187 -18.78 -9.90 6.90
N TYR A 188 -18.87 -10.47 5.69
CA TYR A 188 -18.12 -9.97 4.54
C TYR A 188 -18.61 -8.59 4.06
N GLN A 189 -19.91 -8.28 4.14
CA GLN A 189 -20.40 -6.91 3.86
C GLN A 189 -19.85 -5.89 4.85
N THR A 190 -19.82 -6.25 6.14
CA THR A 190 -19.26 -5.38 7.18
C THR A 190 -17.76 -5.18 6.96
N LEU A 191 -17.06 -6.27 6.65
CA LEU A 191 -15.63 -6.23 6.32
C LEU A 191 -15.40 -5.35 5.09
N ALA A 192 -16.25 -5.47 4.06
CA ALA A 192 -16.19 -4.68 2.84
C ALA A 192 -16.24 -3.17 3.13
N VAL A 193 -17.24 -2.71 3.88
CA VAL A 193 -17.32 -1.28 4.24
C VAL A 193 -16.12 -0.85 5.09
N SER A 194 -15.72 -1.69 6.06
CA SER A 194 -14.65 -1.34 6.99
C SER A 194 -13.26 -1.26 6.33
N PHE A 195 -12.96 -2.05 5.30
CA PHE A 195 -11.65 -2.02 4.67
C PHE A 195 -11.43 -0.70 3.92
N GLY A 196 -12.46 -0.20 3.23
CA GLY A 196 -12.33 0.98 2.38
C GLY A 196 -11.94 2.20 3.23
N ASP A 197 -12.73 2.42 4.29
CA ASP A 197 -12.47 3.45 5.29
C ASP A 197 -11.08 3.28 5.93
N PHE A 198 -10.74 2.06 6.38
CA PHE A 198 -9.47 1.81 7.05
C PHE A 198 -8.25 2.05 6.13
N LEU A 199 -8.29 1.54 4.90
CA LEU A 199 -7.19 1.71 3.95
C LEU A 199 -7.05 3.18 3.54
N PHE A 200 -8.15 3.91 3.42
CA PHE A 200 -8.11 5.34 3.16
C PHE A 200 -7.50 6.11 4.34
N ASP A 201 -7.87 5.77 5.59
CA ASP A 201 -7.27 6.35 6.79
C ASP A 201 -5.76 6.09 6.86
N GLU A 202 -5.29 4.91 6.46
CA GLU A 202 -3.85 4.63 6.36
C GLU A 202 -3.15 5.52 5.32
N ILE A 203 -3.80 5.81 4.18
CA ILE A 203 -3.27 6.74 3.18
C ILE A 203 -3.22 8.17 3.73
N LEU A 204 -4.26 8.63 4.42
CA LEU A 204 -4.29 9.98 5.01
C LEU A 204 -3.20 10.14 6.06
N ALA A 205 -3.02 9.13 6.89
CA ALA A 205 -2.00 9.19 7.92
C ALA A 205 -0.57 9.03 7.35
N HIS A 206 -0.38 8.49 6.15
CA HIS A 206 0.89 8.59 5.42
C HIS A 206 1.18 10.05 5.04
N ALA A 207 0.18 10.82 4.62
CA ALA A 207 0.35 12.22 4.23
C ALA A 207 0.89 13.08 5.39
N ASP A 208 0.39 12.87 6.62
CA ASP A 208 0.89 13.60 7.80
C ASP A 208 2.37 13.30 8.10
N VAL A 209 2.80 12.04 7.91
CA VAL A 209 4.19 11.63 8.06
C VAL A 209 5.04 12.22 6.95
N ALA A 210 4.56 12.15 5.71
CA ALA A 210 5.22 12.69 4.54
C ALA A 210 5.45 14.21 4.68
N ASP A 211 4.43 14.98 5.04
CA ASP A 211 4.55 16.43 5.25
C ASP A 211 5.60 16.77 6.31
N ARG A 212 5.62 16.05 7.44
CA ARG A 212 6.65 16.22 8.48
C ARG A 212 8.05 15.93 7.92
N VAL A 213 8.25 14.78 7.29
CA VAL A 213 9.56 14.38 6.73
C VAL A 213 10.06 15.39 5.71
N TYR A 214 9.17 15.96 4.89
CA TYR A 214 9.55 16.99 3.93
C TYR A 214 9.99 18.28 4.62
N ILE A 215 9.24 18.74 5.63
CA ILE A 215 9.61 19.92 6.42
C ILE A 215 10.98 19.72 7.08
N ASP A 216 11.19 18.56 7.70
CA ASP A 216 12.44 18.24 8.38
C ASP A 216 13.61 18.18 7.37
N LEU A 217 13.40 17.65 6.16
CA LEU A 217 14.41 17.67 5.11
C LEU A 217 14.74 19.10 4.65
N VAL A 218 13.73 19.96 4.47
CA VAL A 218 13.93 21.37 4.10
C VAL A 218 14.69 22.12 5.19
N GLU A 219 14.35 21.88 6.46
CA GLU A 219 15.06 22.47 7.60
C GLU A 219 16.52 21.99 7.67
N CYS A 220 16.74 20.68 7.48
CA CYS A 220 18.08 20.11 7.43
C CYS A 220 18.91 20.69 6.28
N SER A 221 18.32 20.81 5.08
CA SER A 221 18.90 21.43 3.89
C SER A 221 19.34 22.87 4.15
N SER A 222 18.43 23.70 4.71
CA SER A 222 18.74 25.10 5.06
C SER A 222 19.82 25.19 6.12
N THR A 223 19.71 24.38 7.18
CA THR A 223 20.67 24.40 8.29
C THR A 223 22.07 23.97 7.83
N GLY A 224 22.17 22.95 6.98
CA GLY A 224 23.45 22.51 6.41
C GLY A 224 24.13 23.60 5.59
N LEU A 225 23.36 24.38 4.82
CA LEU A 225 23.90 25.52 4.07
C LEU A 225 24.35 26.65 5.01
N ASP A 226 23.57 26.97 6.03
CA ASP A 226 23.92 28.00 7.01
C ASP A 226 25.20 27.63 7.79
N LEU A 227 25.33 26.36 8.18
CA LEU A 227 26.54 25.84 8.83
C LEU A 227 27.75 25.92 7.91
N GLN A 228 27.63 25.51 6.65
CA GLN A 228 28.69 25.64 5.66
C GLN A 228 29.16 27.10 5.52
N GLN A 229 28.23 28.06 5.44
CA GLN A 229 28.58 29.48 5.34
C GLN A 229 29.31 29.98 6.58
N ALA A 230 28.85 29.60 7.78
CA ALA A 230 29.52 29.93 9.03
C ALA A 230 30.93 29.33 9.11
N ASP A 231 31.11 28.09 8.62
CA ASP A 231 32.43 27.44 8.55
C ASP A 231 33.35 28.18 7.56
N HIS A 232 32.84 28.60 6.41
CA HIS A 232 33.61 29.41 5.46
C HIS A 232 34.04 30.75 6.06
N GLU A 233 33.14 31.46 6.74
CA GLU A 233 33.47 32.72 7.45
C GLU A 233 34.54 32.50 8.52
N TYR A 234 34.41 31.42 9.30
CA TYR A 234 35.40 31.04 10.30
C TYR A 234 36.76 30.77 9.67
N ILE A 235 36.83 30.01 8.58
CA ILE A 235 38.08 29.69 7.90
C ILE A 235 38.69 30.94 7.26
N LEU A 236 37.90 31.79 6.61
CA LEU A 236 38.38 33.05 6.02
C LEU A 236 38.99 33.99 7.07
N SER A 237 38.53 33.94 8.33
CA SER A 237 39.08 34.78 9.39
C SER A 237 40.57 34.53 9.68
N TYR A 238 41.11 33.36 9.32
CA TYR A 238 42.54 33.07 9.42
C TYR A 238 43.37 33.86 8.39
N LEU A 239 42.77 34.30 7.28
CA LEU A 239 43.46 35.11 6.28
C LEU A 239 43.67 36.55 6.78
N ASP A 240 42.83 37.06 7.69
CA ASP A 240 42.89 38.45 8.18
C ASP A 240 44.21 38.80 8.88
N ASN A 241 44.87 37.80 9.47
CA ASN A 241 46.13 37.93 10.20
C ASN A 241 47.24 37.01 9.67
N ASN A 242 47.11 36.49 8.44
CA ASN A 242 48.07 35.55 7.87
C ASN A 242 48.32 34.33 8.78
N CYS A 243 47.26 33.84 9.41
CA CYS A 243 47.24 32.67 10.29
C CYS A 243 48.05 32.82 11.60
N GLU A 244 48.29 34.05 12.09
CA GLU A 244 48.99 34.36 13.37
C GLU A 244 48.06 34.51 14.59
#